data_AF-A0A6N3GIB0-F1
#
_entry.id   AF-A0A6N3GIB0-F1
#
_cell.length_a   1.000
_cell.length_b   1.000
_cell.length_c   1.000
_cell.angle_alpha   90.00
_cell.angle_beta   90.00
_cell.angle_gamma   90.00
#
_symmetry.space_group_name_H-M   'P 1'
#
loop_
_entity.id
_entity.type
_entity.pdbx_description
1 polymer ?
#
loop_
_entity_poly.entity_id
_entity_poly.type
_entity_poly.pdbx_seq_one_letter_code
_entity_poly.pdbx_strand_id
1 'polypeptide(L)'
;MIKLEREKQKELLQILFNAYPNHLQNNAYVELKSMFDSDDTFVANLLYLEEHELIHSGLRHHLSGYSINPGAIMITAKGIDFIQQDGGLSAILNVQTIKFHRDAVVVLEDLIAISNMSDEQKAKAKSTLGEMSTEVLKTVVQAATTAGLSKLVGQ
;
A
#
# COMPACT_ATOMS: atom_id res chain seq x y z
N MET A 1 22.66 0.81 -16.99
CA MET A 1 21.82 -0.31 -16.52
C MET A 1 20.86 0.21 -15.46
N ILE A 2 19.58 -0.15 -15.55
CA ILE A 2 18.59 0.16 -14.52
C ILE A 2 18.85 -0.80 -13.36
N LYS A 3 19.18 -0.27 -12.17
CA LYS A 3 19.50 -1.11 -11.01
C LYS A 3 18.26 -1.74 -10.36
N LEU A 4 17.07 -1.18 -10.58
CA LEU A 4 15.83 -1.52 -9.87
C LEU A 4 14.75 -1.96 -10.87
N GLU A 5 14.86 -3.20 -11.35
CA GLU A 5 13.88 -3.78 -12.27
C GLU A 5 12.72 -4.40 -11.49
N ARG A 6 11.49 -3.96 -11.76
CA ARG A 6 10.29 -4.36 -11.01
C ARG A 6 10.01 -5.86 -11.08
N GLU A 7 10.24 -6.49 -12.23
CA GLU A 7 10.04 -7.93 -12.40
C GLU A 7 11.01 -8.74 -11.52
N LYS A 8 12.31 -8.37 -11.49
CA LYS A 8 13.30 -9.00 -10.60
C LYS A 8 12.96 -8.82 -9.12
N GLN A 9 12.44 -7.66 -8.74
CA GLN A 9 11.98 -7.40 -7.36
C GLN A 9 10.79 -8.28 -6.97
N LYS A 10 9.83 -8.44 -7.89
CA LYS A 10 8.66 -9.30 -7.68
C LYS A 10 9.06 -10.77 -7.57
N GLU A 11 9.98 -11.23 -8.42
CA GLU A 11 10.50 -12.59 -8.37
C GLU A 11 11.30 -12.86 -7.09
N LEU A 12 12.14 -11.91 -6.66
CA LEU A 12 12.82 -11.97 -5.36
C LEU A 12 11.83 -12.15 -4.21
N LEU A 13 10.78 -11.31 -4.17
CA LEU A 13 9.72 -11.40 -3.15
C LEU A 13 9.01 -12.76 -3.21
N GLN A 14 8.75 -13.30 -4.40
CA GLN A 14 8.12 -14.62 -4.58
C GLN A 14 9.01 -15.76 -4.05
N ILE A 15 10.32 -15.71 -4.29
CA ILE A 15 11.27 -16.70 -3.76
C ILE A 15 11.27 -16.66 -2.22
N LEU A 16 11.30 -15.46 -1.62
CA LEU A 16 11.23 -15.31 -0.16
C LEU A 16 9.88 -15.77 0.41
N PHE A 17 8.79 -15.50 -0.29
CA PHE A 17 7.45 -15.98 0.08
C PHE A 17 7.37 -17.51 0.10
N ASN A 18 7.93 -18.17 -0.90
CA ASN A 18 7.95 -19.63 -0.98
C ASN A 18 8.82 -20.26 0.13
N ALA A 19 9.84 -19.55 0.61
CA ALA A 19 10.69 -20.00 1.71
C ALA A 19 10.03 -19.82 3.09
N TYR A 20 9.16 -18.81 3.25
CA TYR A 20 8.47 -18.51 4.50
C TYR A 20 7.68 -19.72 5.04
N PRO A 21 7.70 -20.02 6.35
CA PRO A 21 8.32 -19.26 7.46
C PRO A 21 9.81 -19.59 7.69
N ASN A 22 10.42 -20.40 6.83
CA ASN A 22 11.82 -20.79 6.96
C ASN A 22 12.76 -19.77 6.31
N HIS A 23 14.06 -19.92 6.58
CA HIS A 23 15.12 -19.17 5.94
C HIS A 23 15.40 -19.71 4.53
N LEU A 24 15.98 -18.87 3.67
CA LEU A 24 16.48 -19.28 2.36
C LEU A 24 17.48 -20.44 2.49
N GLN A 25 17.19 -21.53 1.79
CA GLN A 25 18.16 -22.61 1.60
C GLN A 25 19.27 -22.16 0.64
N ASN A 26 20.45 -22.76 0.75
CA ASN A 26 21.63 -22.35 -0.03
C ASN A 26 21.38 -22.35 -1.55
N ASN A 27 20.64 -23.33 -2.08
CA ASN A 27 20.29 -23.39 -3.49
C ASN A 27 19.42 -22.19 -3.92
N ALA A 28 18.38 -21.87 -3.13
CA ALA A 28 17.50 -20.74 -3.40
C ALA A 28 18.23 -19.40 -3.28
N TYR A 29 19.20 -19.27 -2.35
CA TYR A 29 20.04 -18.08 -2.26
C TYR A 29 20.93 -17.91 -3.51
N VAL A 30 21.53 -18.99 -4.02
CA VAL A 30 22.34 -18.95 -5.24
C VAL A 30 21.51 -18.57 -6.45
N GLU A 31 20.32 -19.16 -6.60
CA GLU A 31 19.35 -18.81 -7.64
C GLU A 31 18.98 -17.32 -7.58
N LEU A 32 18.55 -16.86 -6.41
CA LEU A 32 18.15 -15.48 -6.16
C LEU A 32 19.29 -14.48 -6.43
N LYS A 33 20.53 -14.80 -6.04
CA LYS A 33 21.70 -13.97 -6.34
C LYS A 33 22.00 -13.93 -7.84
N SER A 34 21.81 -15.03 -8.56
CA SER A 34 22.11 -15.13 -10.00
C SER A 34 21.15 -14.35 -10.91
N MET A 35 19.99 -13.94 -10.39
CA MET A 35 19.04 -13.07 -11.10
C MET A 35 19.57 -11.64 -11.33
N PHE A 36 20.60 -11.24 -10.59
CA PHE A 36 21.16 -9.90 -10.63
C PHE A 36 22.53 -9.92 -11.31
N ASP A 37 22.77 -8.94 -12.17
CA ASP A 37 23.98 -8.90 -13.01
C ASP A 37 25.26 -8.60 -12.20
N SER A 38 25.12 -8.10 -10.97
CA SER A 38 26.23 -7.80 -10.08
C SER A 38 25.80 -7.79 -8.61
N ASP A 39 26.77 -7.97 -7.71
CA ASP A 39 26.56 -7.83 -6.26
C ASP A 39 26.02 -6.43 -5.90
N ASP A 40 26.48 -5.37 -6.56
CA ASP A 40 25.96 -4.01 -6.38
C ASP A 40 24.47 -3.90 -6.72
N THR A 41 24.03 -4.56 -7.79
CA THR A 41 22.63 -4.54 -8.22
C THR A 41 21.78 -5.36 -7.25
N PHE A 42 22.30 -6.49 -6.77
CA PHE A 42 21.63 -7.30 -5.77
C PHE A 42 21.45 -6.55 -4.44
N VAL A 43 22.53 -5.95 -3.91
CA VAL A 43 22.51 -5.14 -2.69
C VAL A 43 21.57 -3.96 -2.83
N ALA A 44 21.57 -3.27 -3.97
CA ALA A 44 20.65 -2.15 -4.20
C ALA A 44 19.17 -2.57 -4.13
N ASN A 45 18.81 -3.74 -4.66
CA ASN A 45 17.44 -4.25 -4.57
C ASN A 45 17.08 -4.71 -3.15
N LEU A 46 18.00 -5.36 -2.45
CA LEU A 46 17.78 -5.74 -1.05
C LEU A 46 17.56 -4.52 -0.15
N LEU A 47 18.38 -3.47 -0.29
CA LEU A 47 18.20 -2.21 0.43
C LEU A 47 16.86 -1.57 0.10
N TYR A 48 16.55 -1.42 -1.19
CA TYR A 48 15.32 -0.76 -1.62
C TYR A 48 14.05 -1.47 -1.11
N LEU A 49 14.04 -2.80 -1.11
CA LEU A 49 12.91 -3.57 -0.58
C LEU A 49 12.80 -3.50 0.96
N GLU A 50 13.93 -3.41 1.66
CA GLU A 50 13.97 -3.21 3.10
C GLU A 50 13.53 -1.79 3.51
N GLU A 51 13.91 -0.75 2.74
CA GLU A 51 13.43 0.63 2.94
C GLU A 51 11.90 0.75 2.81
N HIS A 52 11.29 -0.13 2.00
CA HIS A 52 9.83 -0.25 1.90
C HIS A 52 9.22 -1.24 2.90
N GLU A 53 10.03 -1.80 3.80
CA GLU A 53 9.66 -2.77 4.84
C GLU A 53 9.07 -4.07 4.27
N LEU A 54 9.38 -4.42 3.01
CA LEU A 54 8.87 -5.64 2.37
C LEU A 54 9.69 -6.88 2.74
N ILE A 55 10.97 -6.69 3.10
CA ILE A 55 11.89 -7.75 3.52
C ILE A 55 12.76 -7.29 4.69
N HIS A 56 13.35 -8.25 5.40
CA HIS A 56 14.61 -8.08 6.11
C HIS A 56 15.73 -8.48 5.14
N SER A 57 16.70 -7.58 4.91
CA SER A 57 17.71 -7.76 3.86
C SER A 57 18.89 -8.64 4.26
N GLY A 58 19.09 -8.85 5.57
CA GLY A 58 20.28 -9.48 6.11
C GLY A 58 21.58 -8.68 5.87
N LEU A 59 21.48 -7.43 5.40
CA LEU A 59 22.63 -6.59 5.11
C LEU A 59 23.25 -5.99 6.37
N ARG A 60 24.57 -5.87 6.38
CA ARG A 60 25.30 -5.04 7.33
C ARG A 60 26.28 -4.12 6.61
N HIS A 61 26.14 -2.83 6.85
CA HIS A 61 27.02 -1.81 6.31
C HIS A 61 28.36 -1.75 7.06
N HIS A 62 29.45 -1.60 6.32
CA HIS A 62 30.81 -1.44 6.82
C HIS A 62 31.62 -0.51 5.90
N LEU A 63 32.85 -0.15 6.30
CA LEU A 63 33.68 0.84 5.59
C LEU A 63 33.93 0.51 4.11
N SER A 64 33.96 -0.78 3.77
CA SER A 64 34.20 -1.29 2.40
C SER A 64 32.93 -1.68 1.64
N GLY A 65 31.73 -1.39 2.16
CA GLY A 65 30.46 -1.69 1.49
C GLY A 65 29.48 -2.47 2.38
N TYR A 66 28.84 -3.49 1.81
CA TYR A 66 27.84 -4.30 2.50
C TYR A 66 28.25 -5.76 2.55
N SER A 67 28.02 -6.37 3.71
CA SER A 67 28.06 -7.82 3.91
C SER A 67 26.64 -8.36 3.97
N ILE A 68 26.42 -9.56 3.44
CA ILE A 68 25.10 -10.20 3.40
C ILE A 68 25.11 -11.41 4.33
N ASN A 69 24.12 -11.52 5.22
CA ASN A 69 23.80 -12.74 5.94
C ASN A 69 22.61 -13.44 5.26
N PRO A 70 22.83 -14.49 4.44
CA PRO A 70 21.77 -15.16 3.69
C PRO A 70 20.65 -15.72 4.57
N GLY A 71 20.99 -16.22 5.76
CA GLY A 71 20.02 -16.78 6.70
C GLY A 71 19.11 -15.74 7.37
N ALA A 72 19.42 -14.45 7.22
CA ALA A 72 18.60 -13.35 7.71
C ALA A 72 17.79 -12.66 6.61
N ILE A 73 17.87 -13.13 5.36
CA ILE A 73 17.03 -12.63 4.27
C ILE A 73 15.65 -13.27 4.41
N MET A 74 14.62 -12.46 4.66
CA MET A 74 13.27 -12.96 4.93
C MET A 74 12.22 -11.95 4.48
N ILE A 75 11.08 -12.42 3.99
CA ILE A 75 9.93 -11.57 3.68
C ILE A 75 9.22 -11.11 4.96
N THR A 76 8.73 -9.87 5.00
CA THR A 76 7.92 -9.37 6.12
C THR A 76 6.43 -9.64 5.88
N ALA A 77 5.59 -9.40 6.90
CA ALA A 77 4.14 -9.40 6.73
C ALA A 77 3.68 -8.41 5.63
N LYS A 78 4.32 -7.24 5.53
CA LYS A 78 4.01 -6.25 4.49
C LYS A 78 4.42 -6.73 3.10
N GLY A 79 5.54 -7.45 2.98
CA GLY A 79 5.94 -8.13 1.74
C GLY A 79 4.96 -9.21 1.32
N ILE A 80 4.46 -10.00 2.28
CA ILE A 80 3.43 -11.02 2.04
C ILE A 80 2.13 -10.38 1.56
N ASP A 81 1.65 -9.34 2.25
CA ASP A 81 0.44 -8.59 1.87
C ASP A 81 0.59 -7.94 0.49
N PHE A 82 1.79 -7.47 0.15
CA PHE A 82 2.10 -6.92 -1.19
C PHE A 82 1.95 -7.96 -2.30
N ILE A 83 2.34 -9.23 -2.05
CA ILE A 83 2.22 -10.32 -3.04
C ILE A 83 0.76 -10.74 -3.23
N GLN A 84 -0.04 -10.77 -2.16
CA GLN A 84 -1.42 -11.26 -2.22
C GLN A 84 -2.38 -10.33 -2.98
N GLN A 85 -1.96 -9.09 -3.27
CA GLN A 85 -2.71 -8.10 -4.08
C GLN A 85 -4.12 -7.75 -3.56
N ASP A 86 -4.52 -8.25 -2.40
CA ASP A 86 -5.77 -7.96 -1.71
C ASP A 86 -5.60 -6.95 -0.57
N GLY A 87 -4.38 -6.42 -0.39
CA GLY A 87 -4.00 -5.55 0.72
C GLY A 87 -3.76 -6.29 2.05
N GLY A 88 -3.98 -7.61 2.06
CA GLY A 88 -3.71 -8.54 3.15
C GLY A 88 -4.22 -8.09 4.52
N LEU A 89 -3.54 -8.56 5.58
CA LEU A 89 -3.93 -8.25 6.96
C LEU A 89 -3.78 -6.75 7.27
N SER A 90 -2.86 -6.06 6.60
CA SER A 90 -2.68 -4.61 6.73
C SER A 90 -3.95 -3.83 6.38
N ALA A 91 -4.74 -4.26 5.39
CA ALA A 91 -6.01 -3.62 5.03
C ALA A 91 -7.08 -3.77 6.14
N ILE A 92 -7.06 -4.88 6.87
CA ILE A 92 -7.98 -5.15 7.97
C ILE A 92 -7.54 -4.43 9.25
N LEU A 93 -6.23 -4.41 9.52
CA LEU A 93 -5.67 -3.86 10.75
C LEU A 93 -5.57 -2.33 10.74
N ASN A 94 -5.34 -1.72 9.58
CA ASN A 94 -5.23 -0.26 9.43
C ASN A 94 -6.57 0.42 9.06
N VAL A 95 -7.71 -0.19 9.40
CA VAL A 95 -9.03 0.46 9.23
C VAL A 95 -9.06 1.74 10.07
N GLN A 96 -8.87 2.90 9.42
CA GLN A 96 -9.08 4.19 10.05
C GLN A 96 -10.57 4.42 10.20
N THR A 97 -11.04 4.43 11.45
CA THR A 97 -12.42 4.83 11.74
C THR A 97 -12.53 6.34 11.53
N ILE A 98 -13.08 6.76 10.39
CA ILE A 98 -13.46 8.16 10.19
C ILE A 98 -14.65 8.45 11.11
N LYS A 99 -14.40 9.25 12.16
CA LYS A 99 -15.47 9.81 13.00
C LYS A 99 -16.03 11.05 12.34
N PHE A 100 -17.27 10.98 11.86
CA PHE A 100 -17.99 12.15 11.37
C PHE A 100 -18.39 13.03 12.56
N HIS A 101 -17.56 14.03 12.86
CA HIS A 101 -18.00 15.18 13.64
C HIS A 101 -18.82 16.11 12.74
N ARG A 102 -19.74 16.89 13.35
CA ARG A 102 -20.64 17.80 12.61
C ARG A 102 -19.88 18.81 11.74
N ASP A 103 -18.61 19.07 12.04
CA ASP A 103 -17.69 19.91 11.25
C ASP A 103 -17.42 19.35 9.84
N ALA A 104 -17.60 18.05 9.59
CA ALA A 104 -17.51 17.46 8.25
C ALA A 104 -18.66 17.90 7.31
N VAL A 105 -19.78 18.40 7.86
CA VAL A 105 -20.87 18.98 7.06
C VAL A 105 -20.39 20.23 6.33
N VAL A 106 -19.51 21.03 6.94
CA VAL A 106 -18.92 22.22 6.32
C VAL A 106 -18.16 21.84 5.03
N VAL A 107 -17.40 20.75 5.08
CA VAL A 107 -16.67 20.25 3.90
C VAL A 107 -17.63 19.79 2.79
N LEU A 108 -18.74 19.14 3.15
CA LEU A 108 -19.76 18.73 2.17
C LEU A 108 -20.49 19.94 1.56
N GLU A 109 -20.73 20.99 2.34
CA GLU A 109 -21.32 22.24 1.87
C GLU A 109 -20.40 22.98 0.88
N ASP A 110 -19.08 22.97 1.13
CA ASP A 110 -18.07 23.51 0.23
C ASP A 110 -18.01 22.73 -1.09
N LEU A 111 -18.02 21.40 -1.02
CA LEU A 111 -18.06 20.53 -2.20
C LEU A 111 -19.33 20.77 -3.05
N ILE A 112 -20.48 20.99 -2.41
CA ILE A 112 -21.72 21.34 -3.11
C ILE A 112 -21.60 22.71 -3.78
N ALA A 113 -21.00 23.70 -3.11
CA ALA A 113 -20.84 25.03 -3.67
C ALA A 113 -20.02 25.02 -4.98
N ILE A 114 -18.95 24.22 -5.03
CA ILE A 114 -18.07 24.08 -6.20
C ILE A 114 -18.55 23.04 -7.23
N SER A 115 -19.64 22.32 -6.96
CA SER A 115 -20.20 21.34 -7.90
C SER A 115 -20.81 21.99 -9.15
N ASN A 116 -20.88 21.25 -10.26
CA ASN A 116 -21.54 21.66 -11.50
C ASN A 116 -23.08 21.48 -11.48
N MET A 117 -23.70 21.45 -10.29
CA MET A 117 -25.16 21.35 -10.11
C MET A 117 -25.84 22.71 -10.34
N SER A 118 -27.15 22.71 -10.64
CA SER A 118 -27.94 23.96 -10.72
C SER A 118 -28.09 24.60 -9.33
N ASP A 119 -28.43 25.89 -9.28
CA ASP A 119 -28.59 26.62 -8.02
C ASP A 119 -29.72 26.04 -7.16
N GLU A 120 -30.82 25.59 -7.76
CA GLU A 120 -31.90 24.90 -7.03
C GLU A 120 -31.43 23.57 -6.43
N GLN A 121 -30.59 22.83 -7.16
CA GLN A 121 -30.05 21.56 -6.70
C GLN A 121 -29.04 21.76 -5.56
N LYS A 122 -28.20 22.80 -5.64
CA LYS A 122 -27.26 23.19 -4.57
C LYS A 122 -28.00 23.59 -3.30
N ALA A 123 -29.04 24.43 -3.42
CA ALA A 123 -29.85 24.86 -2.29
C ALA A 123 -30.54 23.68 -1.59
N LYS A 124 -31.14 22.77 -2.37
CA LYS A 124 -31.76 21.56 -1.84
C LYS A 124 -30.75 20.64 -1.13
N ALA A 125 -29.56 20.46 -1.71
CA ALA A 125 -28.52 19.61 -1.13
C ALA A 125 -27.98 20.17 0.20
N LYS A 126 -27.77 21.49 0.31
CA LYS A 126 -27.36 22.14 1.56
C LYS A 126 -28.41 22.00 2.67
N SER A 127 -29.69 22.28 2.37
CA SER A 127 -30.78 22.12 3.36
C SER A 127 -30.87 20.67 3.86
N THR A 128 -30.83 19.72 2.93
CA THR A 128 -30.92 18.29 3.26
C THR A 128 -29.75 17.84 4.15
N LEU A 129 -28.53 18.31 3.88
CA LEU A 129 -27.35 18.01 4.71
C LEU A 129 -27.42 18.61 6.11
N GLY A 130 -27.88 19.86 6.23
CA GLY A 130 -27.99 20.55 7.52
C GLY A 130 -29.03 19.93 8.46
N GLU A 131 -30.07 19.30 7.90
CA GLU A 131 -31.17 18.66 8.63
C GLU A 131 -30.88 17.19 9.02
N MET A 132 -29.88 16.55 8.42
CA MET A 132 -29.56 15.14 8.69
C MET A 132 -28.90 14.93 10.05
N SER A 133 -29.25 13.82 10.71
CA SER A 133 -28.51 13.34 11.87
C SER A 133 -27.12 12.83 11.44
N THR A 134 -26.19 12.77 12.38
CA THR A 134 -24.83 12.23 12.16
C THR A 134 -24.84 10.79 11.61
N GLU A 135 -25.87 10.01 11.95
CA GLU A 135 -26.02 8.63 11.51
C GLU A 135 -26.49 8.52 10.05
N VAL A 136 -27.39 9.42 9.63
CA VAL A 136 -27.82 9.51 8.24
C VAL A 136 -26.71 10.08 7.37
N LEU A 137 -25.98 11.09 7.86
CA LEU A 137 -24.81 11.66 7.17
C LEU A 137 -23.75 10.60 6.87
N LYS A 138 -23.45 9.71 7.84
CA LYS A 138 -22.49 8.62 7.63
C LYS A 138 -22.89 7.72 6.45
N THR A 139 -24.17 7.38 6.36
CA THR A 139 -24.70 6.52 5.29
C THR A 139 -24.62 7.21 3.92
N VAL A 140 -24.95 8.50 3.86
CA VAL A 140 -24.85 9.29 2.62
C VAL A 140 -23.41 9.40 2.14
N VAL A 141 -22.47 9.70 3.04
CA VAL A 141 -21.05 9.80 2.68
C VAL A 141 -20.51 8.45 2.24
N GLN A 142 -20.85 7.34 2.92
CA GLN A 142 -20.48 6.00 2.45
C GLN A 142 -20.97 5.74 1.03
N ALA A 143 -22.24 6.02 0.74
CA ALA A 143 -22.81 5.83 -0.60
C ALA A 143 -22.11 6.70 -1.66
N ALA A 144 -21.83 7.96 -1.33
CA ALA A 144 -21.12 8.89 -2.21
C ALA A 144 -19.67 8.45 -2.47
N THR A 145 -18.96 7.98 -1.44
CA THR A 145 -17.60 7.44 -1.55
C THR A 145 -17.59 6.17 -2.41
N THR A 146 -18.52 5.24 -2.19
CA THR A 146 -18.64 4.04 -3.04
C THR A 146 -18.87 4.41 -4.50
N ALA A 147 -19.84 5.30 -4.79
CA ALA A 147 -20.13 5.74 -6.15
C ALA A 147 -18.94 6.47 -6.81
N GLY A 148 -18.24 7.32 -6.04
CA GLY A 148 -17.04 8.02 -6.50
C GLY A 148 -15.88 7.07 -6.80
N LEU A 149 -15.65 6.08 -5.92
CA LEU A 149 -14.63 5.05 -6.13
C LEU A 149 -14.95 4.21 -7.37
N SER A 150 -16.19 3.72 -7.55
CA SER A 150 -16.58 2.98 -8.76
C SER A 150 -16.24 3.74 -10.04
N LYS A 151 -16.52 5.05 -10.08
CA LYS A 151 -16.16 5.92 -11.20
C LYS A 151 -14.65 6.07 -11.40
N LEU A 152 -13.86 6.09 -10.34
CA LEU A 152 -12.39 6.21 -10.40
C LEU A 152 -11.69 4.92 -10.86
N VAL A 153 -12.16 3.75 -10.42
CA VAL A 153 -11.60 2.45 -10.82
C VAL A 153 -12.24 1.86 -12.07
N GLY A 154 -13.20 2.54 -12.69
CA GLY A 154 -13.77 2.15 -13.97
C GLY A 154 -14.72 0.95 -13.91
N GLN A 155 -15.40 0.74 -12.78
CA GLN A 155 -16.50 -0.21 -12.64
C GLN A 155 -17.86 0.43 -12.95
#